data_AF-A0A503X6D7-F1
#
_entry.id   AF-A0A503X6D7-F1
#
_cell.length_a   1.000
_cell.length_b   1.000
_cell.length_c   1.000
_cell.angle_alpha   90.00
_cell.angle_beta   90.00
_cell.angle_gamma   90.00
#
_symmetry.space_group_name_H-M   'P 1'
#
loop_
_entity.id
_entity.type
_entity.pdbx_description
1 polymer ?
#
loop_
_entity_poly.entity_id
_entity_poly.type
_entity_poly.pdbx_seq_one_letter_code
_entity_poly.pdbx_strand_id
1 'polypeptide(L)'
;MNNRLPPAWSKHLKSTAKSKSGLPRPALAQPGLPKSSSFARAQADSLLLKQAYEHQQAKRLGEAQDLCLQVLERTPNHPLALYIMGTVCLGYDDEASLRYFARAVGEEPRNPYYHLSLGEAYDRLSEFSAAIKHILYALELQPGLIEALCALGRVYTQFDKPDLALPLYEKALKINRDHPKARIGMAAALTGLGRMEEAGVYLKESIEHRVDVGAAYYDLVQSRKFTEEPVELQSILRELDSPGLKSEAVQSLHYAAGKVLNDLKRYAEAFHHFNEAKQAAGYKFDINQYRRFVDLTIETFTPDLFAERSSYGNPSQAPVFVVGMPRSGTTLTEQICASHPDVHGAGELSKLWRVANAIGLKTSASDLGKPVATITQGLSKTLAEEHLSYLRERAPTAQRIIDKMPHNFELIGLLTLLFPNARIIHCRRDAIDNCVSCFVLPFSSAHSYNTNLRALGLYYREYDRLMRHWNEVFPGRIFENRYETLVEDQEAQSRRLIDYLGLPWDDACLRFFDREGAVTTPSRWQVRQPIYKSSVKRWKNYESEIQPLIEALGDLADV
;
A
#
# COMPACT_ATOMS: atom_id res chain seq x y z
N MET A 1 6.18 0.36 -15.69
CA MET A 1 6.45 -1.07 -15.93
C MET A 1 7.51 -1.14 -17.02
N ASN A 2 8.63 -1.83 -16.81
CA ASN A 2 9.73 -1.80 -17.77
C ASN A 2 9.47 -2.76 -18.93
N ASN A 3 9.58 -2.21 -20.13
CA ASN A 3 9.57 -2.89 -21.41
C ASN A 3 10.92 -3.59 -21.59
N ARG A 4 10.97 -4.94 -21.65
CA ARG A 4 11.87 -5.75 -22.51
C ARG A 4 11.84 -7.23 -22.08
N LEU A 5 11.85 -8.10 -23.10
CA LEU A 5 11.86 -9.56 -23.02
C LEU A 5 12.84 -10.10 -21.97
N PRO A 6 12.51 -11.21 -21.27
CA PRO A 6 13.53 -12.03 -20.63
C PRO A 6 14.61 -12.39 -21.67
N PRO A 7 15.91 -12.20 -21.38
CA PRO A 7 17.04 -12.51 -22.27
C PRO A 7 17.03 -13.95 -22.81
N ALA A 8 16.32 -14.87 -22.15
CA ALA A 8 16.10 -16.24 -22.60
C ALA A 8 15.53 -16.33 -24.04
N TRP A 9 14.78 -15.31 -24.50
CA TRP A 9 14.24 -15.29 -25.87
C TRP A 9 15.15 -14.65 -26.93
N SER A 10 16.22 -13.96 -26.55
CA SER A 10 17.19 -13.44 -27.55
C SER A 10 17.92 -14.55 -28.32
N LYS A 11 18.02 -15.76 -27.73
CA LYS A 11 18.70 -16.91 -28.32
C LYS A 11 17.81 -17.76 -29.24
N HIS A 12 16.50 -17.81 -29.01
CA HIS A 12 15.56 -18.57 -29.85
C HIS A 12 15.07 -17.83 -31.10
N LEU A 13 15.50 -16.57 -31.29
CA LEU A 13 15.11 -15.69 -32.39
C LEU A 13 16.21 -15.46 -33.45
N LYS A 14 17.39 -16.09 -33.34
CA LYS A 14 18.39 -16.06 -34.43
C LYS A 14 18.12 -17.17 -35.44
N SER A 15 17.99 -16.77 -36.70
CA SER A 15 17.58 -17.59 -37.84
C SER A 15 18.50 -18.78 -38.11
N THR A 16 17.91 -19.88 -38.56
CA THR A 16 18.58 -20.85 -39.44
C THR A 16 17.81 -20.95 -40.74
N ALA A 17 18.04 -19.98 -41.63
CA ALA A 17 17.88 -20.17 -43.06
C ALA A 17 19.27 -20.52 -43.63
N LYS A 18 19.50 -21.81 -43.93
CA LYS A 18 20.44 -22.26 -44.96
C LYS A 18 19.86 -23.52 -45.59
N SER A 19 19.21 -23.35 -46.74
CA SER A 19 18.97 -24.45 -47.66
C SER A 19 20.28 -24.84 -48.33
N LYS A 20 20.54 -26.14 -48.43
CA LYS A 20 21.36 -26.71 -49.49
C LYS A 20 20.65 -27.95 -50.03
N SER A 21 20.47 -27.93 -51.34
CA SER A 21 19.83 -28.92 -52.19
C SER A 21 20.69 -30.18 -52.39
N GLY A 22 20.03 -31.34 -52.53
CA GLY A 22 20.60 -32.61 -52.98
C GLY A 22 19.52 -33.71 -53.07
N LEU A 23 19.41 -34.35 -54.24
CA LEU A 23 18.33 -35.24 -54.73
C LEU A 23 18.24 -36.64 -54.05
N PRO A 24 17.16 -37.45 -54.31
CA PRO A 24 16.60 -38.45 -53.39
C PRO A 24 16.94 -39.93 -53.69
N ARG A 25 16.77 -40.83 -52.68
CA ARG A 25 16.55 -42.30 -52.84
C ARG A 25 15.86 -42.90 -51.59
N PRO A 26 15.23 -44.10 -51.66
CA PRO A 26 13.85 -44.29 -51.19
C PRO A 26 13.67 -45.13 -49.91
N ALA A 27 12.54 -44.82 -49.26
CA ALA A 27 11.68 -45.56 -48.32
C ALA A 27 12.22 -46.80 -47.56
N LEU A 28 12.20 -46.68 -46.22
CA LEU A 28 11.79 -47.74 -45.31
C LEU A 28 10.76 -47.18 -44.32
N ALA A 29 9.70 -47.93 -44.09
CA ALA A 29 8.49 -47.50 -43.41
C ALA A 29 8.48 -47.81 -41.91
N GLN A 30 8.03 -46.80 -41.13
CA GLN A 30 7.31 -46.84 -39.83
C GLN A 30 8.11 -47.12 -38.54
N PRO A 31 7.75 -46.51 -37.38
CA PRO A 31 6.38 -46.26 -36.88
C PRO A 31 6.02 -44.83 -36.37
N GLY A 32 4.71 -44.57 -36.39
CA GLY A 32 3.91 -43.47 -35.82
C GLY A 32 4.59 -42.30 -35.08
N LEU A 33 4.57 -41.12 -35.72
CA LEU A 33 4.91 -39.84 -35.12
C LEU A 33 3.64 -39.07 -34.70
N PRO A 34 3.51 -38.64 -33.43
CA PRO A 34 2.69 -37.49 -33.05
C PRO A 34 3.51 -36.18 -32.99
N LYS A 35 4.73 -36.13 -33.55
CA LYS A 35 5.64 -34.98 -33.41
C LYS A 35 5.31 -33.77 -34.30
N SER A 36 4.59 -33.94 -35.41
CA SER A 36 4.30 -32.82 -36.33
C SER A 36 3.21 -31.88 -35.78
N SER A 37 2.20 -32.42 -35.10
CA SER A 37 1.12 -31.63 -34.51
C SER A 37 1.58 -30.88 -33.26
N SER A 38 2.44 -31.49 -32.43
CA SER A 38 3.00 -30.85 -31.24
C SER A 38 3.93 -29.69 -31.59
N PHE A 39 4.74 -29.84 -32.64
CA PHE A 39 5.64 -28.78 -33.10
C PHE A 39 4.87 -27.59 -33.72
N ALA A 40 3.88 -27.87 -34.56
CA ALA A 40 3.03 -26.82 -35.13
C ALA A 40 2.23 -26.06 -34.05
N ARG A 41 1.75 -26.78 -33.01
CA ARG A 41 1.10 -26.16 -31.84
C ARG A 41 2.05 -25.27 -31.05
N ALA A 42 3.25 -25.74 -30.74
CA ALA A 42 4.26 -24.93 -30.04
C ALA A 42 4.64 -23.66 -30.82
N GLN A 43 4.71 -23.74 -32.15
CA GLN A 43 4.97 -22.59 -33.00
C GLN A 43 3.81 -21.59 -33.02
N ALA A 44 2.56 -22.09 -33.05
CA ALA A 44 1.37 -21.27 -32.96
C ALA A 44 1.27 -20.55 -31.60
N ASP A 45 1.49 -21.26 -30.50
CA ASP A 45 1.46 -20.69 -29.15
C ASP A 45 2.58 -19.65 -28.97
N SER A 46 3.77 -19.88 -29.54
CA SER A 46 4.84 -18.88 -29.56
C SER A 46 4.46 -17.59 -30.30
N LEU A 47 3.68 -17.69 -31.38
CA LEU A 47 3.21 -16.51 -32.13
C LEU A 47 2.17 -15.74 -31.31
N LEU A 48 1.20 -16.46 -30.71
CA LEU A 48 0.17 -15.89 -29.85
C LEU A 48 0.79 -15.15 -28.65
N LEU A 49 1.80 -15.73 -28.01
CA LEU A 49 2.47 -15.09 -26.87
C LEU A 49 3.29 -13.87 -27.25
N LYS A 50 3.89 -13.87 -28.45
CA LYS A 50 4.55 -12.68 -28.98
C LYS A 50 3.55 -11.54 -29.16
N GLN A 51 2.39 -11.82 -29.76
CA GLN A 51 1.31 -10.84 -29.91
C GLN A 51 0.77 -10.40 -28.56
N ALA A 52 0.52 -11.33 -27.63
CA ALA A 52 0.04 -11.02 -26.28
C ALA A 52 1.00 -10.06 -25.56
N TYR A 53 2.31 -10.30 -25.69
CA TYR A 53 3.33 -9.41 -25.17
C TYR A 53 3.28 -8.02 -25.84
N GLU A 54 3.18 -7.95 -27.17
CA GLU A 54 3.05 -6.67 -27.88
C GLU A 54 1.79 -5.88 -27.45
N HIS A 55 0.65 -6.55 -27.27
CA HIS A 55 -0.58 -5.95 -26.72
C HIS A 55 -0.38 -5.46 -25.28
N GLN A 56 0.31 -6.24 -24.44
CA GLN A 56 0.67 -5.85 -23.07
C GLN A 56 1.57 -4.60 -23.05
N GLN A 57 2.57 -4.52 -23.93
CA GLN A 57 3.43 -3.34 -24.09
C GLN A 57 2.64 -2.11 -24.56
N ALA A 58 1.64 -2.31 -25.42
CA ALA A 58 0.71 -1.28 -25.87
C ALA A 58 -0.38 -0.93 -24.84
N LYS A 59 -0.33 -1.50 -23.62
CA LYS A 59 -1.37 -1.38 -22.57
C LYS A 59 -2.77 -1.85 -22.99
N ARG A 60 -2.87 -2.68 -24.02
CA ARG A 60 -4.12 -3.31 -24.44
C ARG A 60 -4.29 -4.64 -23.72
N LEU A 61 -4.59 -4.53 -22.43
CA LEU A 61 -4.53 -5.65 -21.48
C LEU A 61 -5.56 -6.75 -21.77
N GLY A 62 -6.76 -6.39 -22.26
CA GLY A 62 -7.79 -7.37 -22.63
C GLY A 62 -7.35 -8.29 -23.77
N GLU A 63 -6.80 -7.72 -24.85
CA GLU A 63 -6.30 -8.51 -25.98
C GLU A 63 -5.12 -9.40 -25.58
N ALA A 64 -4.23 -8.89 -24.71
CA ALA A 64 -3.14 -9.70 -24.16
C ALA A 64 -3.65 -10.87 -23.33
N GLN A 65 -4.69 -10.64 -22.51
CA GLN A 65 -5.34 -11.65 -21.69
C GLN A 65 -5.97 -12.76 -22.55
N ASP A 66 -6.77 -12.39 -23.56
CA ASP A 66 -7.46 -13.35 -24.42
C ASP A 66 -6.49 -14.29 -25.14
N LEU A 67 -5.40 -13.74 -25.66
CA LEU A 67 -4.34 -14.52 -26.31
C LEU A 67 -3.63 -15.46 -25.31
N CYS A 68 -3.39 -15.00 -24.08
CA CYS A 68 -2.79 -15.85 -23.04
C CYS A 68 -3.74 -16.97 -22.61
N LEU A 69 -5.04 -16.70 -22.47
CA LEU A 69 -6.03 -17.71 -22.11
C LEU A 69 -6.11 -18.82 -23.17
N GLN A 70 -6.07 -18.48 -24.46
CA GLN A 70 -6.02 -19.48 -25.53
C GLN A 70 -4.80 -20.43 -25.42
N VAL A 71 -3.65 -19.89 -25.01
CA VAL A 71 -2.45 -20.72 -24.78
C VAL A 71 -2.62 -21.56 -23.51
N LEU A 72 -3.17 -21.00 -22.44
CA LEU A 72 -3.39 -21.70 -21.17
C LEU A 72 -4.45 -22.81 -21.28
N GLU A 73 -5.45 -22.69 -22.16
CA GLU A 73 -6.40 -23.77 -22.43
C GLU A 73 -5.70 -25.02 -23.00
N ARG A 74 -4.65 -24.82 -23.81
CA ARG A 74 -3.89 -25.91 -24.45
C ARG A 74 -2.74 -26.40 -23.58
N THR A 75 -2.06 -25.46 -22.92
CA THR A 75 -0.89 -25.66 -22.08
C THR A 75 -1.09 -24.92 -20.76
N PRO A 76 -1.79 -25.53 -19.78
CA PRO A 76 -2.22 -24.86 -18.54
C PRO A 76 -1.11 -24.20 -17.73
N ASN A 77 0.10 -24.71 -17.83
CA ASN A 77 1.26 -24.19 -17.11
C ASN A 77 2.31 -23.55 -18.03
N HIS A 78 1.92 -22.97 -19.17
CA HIS A 78 2.90 -22.30 -20.01
C HIS A 78 3.52 -21.08 -19.28
N PRO A 79 4.84 -21.08 -18.97
CA PRO A 79 5.46 -20.11 -18.06
C PRO A 79 5.30 -18.65 -18.52
N LEU A 80 5.53 -18.39 -19.82
CA LEU A 80 5.38 -17.04 -20.37
C LEU A 80 3.92 -16.55 -20.39
N ALA A 81 2.95 -17.43 -20.65
CA ALA A 81 1.53 -17.07 -20.61
C ALA A 81 1.12 -16.69 -19.18
N LEU A 82 1.56 -17.49 -18.19
CA LEU A 82 1.36 -17.20 -16.78
C LEU A 82 2.02 -15.87 -16.38
N TYR A 83 3.25 -15.59 -16.82
CA TYR A 83 3.92 -14.33 -16.55
C TYR A 83 3.18 -13.11 -17.15
N ILE A 84 2.70 -13.21 -18.40
CA ILE A 84 1.94 -12.13 -19.03
C ILE A 84 0.61 -11.93 -18.28
N MET A 85 -0.10 -13.00 -17.93
CA MET A 85 -1.32 -12.94 -17.12
C MET A 85 -1.07 -12.28 -15.75
N GLY A 86 0.02 -12.64 -15.06
CA GLY A 86 0.42 -12.01 -13.81
C GLY A 86 0.62 -10.50 -13.97
N THR A 87 1.25 -10.09 -15.08
CA THR A 87 1.48 -8.67 -15.40
C THR A 87 0.19 -7.93 -15.76
N VAL A 88 -0.74 -8.59 -16.47
CA VAL A 88 -2.07 -8.04 -16.79
C VAL A 88 -2.87 -7.80 -15.51
N CYS A 89 -2.81 -8.73 -14.56
CA CYS A 89 -3.52 -8.60 -13.28
C CYS A 89 -2.86 -7.58 -12.33
N LEU A 90 -1.57 -7.27 -12.47
CA LEU A 90 -0.83 -6.42 -11.54
C LEU A 90 -1.43 -5.00 -11.46
N GLY A 91 -1.81 -4.57 -10.25
CA GLY A 91 -2.48 -3.28 -10.03
C GLY A 91 -3.99 -3.28 -10.27
N TYR A 92 -4.58 -4.39 -10.73
CA TYR A 92 -6.03 -4.58 -10.88
C TYR A 92 -6.56 -5.69 -9.97
N ASP A 93 -5.89 -6.84 -9.96
CA ASP A 93 -6.12 -7.98 -9.06
C ASP A 93 -4.74 -8.53 -8.63
N ASP A 94 -4.17 -7.92 -7.59
CA ASP A 94 -2.83 -8.27 -7.11
C ASP A 94 -2.74 -9.71 -6.55
N GLU A 95 -3.86 -10.27 -6.08
CA GLU A 95 -3.91 -11.66 -5.63
C GLU A 95 -3.86 -12.64 -6.81
N ALA A 96 -4.59 -12.35 -7.90
CA ALA A 96 -4.44 -13.11 -9.14
C ALA A 96 -3.04 -12.95 -9.72
N SER A 97 -2.48 -11.74 -9.68
CA SER A 97 -1.11 -11.46 -10.10
C SER A 97 -0.10 -12.34 -9.36
N LEU A 98 -0.17 -12.42 -8.03
CA LEU A 98 0.64 -13.32 -7.22
C LEU A 98 0.49 -14.78 -7.65
N ARG A 99 -0.74 -15.28 -7.82
CA ARG A 99 -0.99 -16.68 -8.21
C ARG A 99 -0.36 -17.03 -9.55
N TYR A 100 -0.52 -16.15 -10.54
CA TYR A 100 0.05 -16.36 -11.87
C TYR A 100 1.58 -16.30 -11.87
N PHE A 101 2.17 -15.32 -11.19
CA PHE A 101 3.62 -15.23 -11.07
C PHE A 101 4.23 -16.39 -10.27
N ALA A 102 3.59 -16.84 -9.19
CA ALA A 102 4.03 -17.99 -8.42
C ALA A 102 4.03 -19.27 -9.27
N ARG A 103 3.02 -19.48 -10.11
CA ARG A 103 2.99 -20.59 -11.07
C ARG A 103 4.10 -20.46 -12.13
N ALA A 104 4.32 -19.26 -12.67
CA ALA A 104 5.42 -19.03 -13.63
C ALA A 104 6.80 -19.36 -13.03
N VAL A 105 7.04 -18.97 -11.77
CA VAL A 105 8.24 -19.33 -11.01
C VAL A 105 8.34 -20.83 -10.76
N GLY A 106 7.22 -21.50 -10.47
CA GLY A 106 7.19 -22.96 -10.30
C GLY A 106 7.65 -23.72 -11.55
N GLU A 107 7.32 -23.21 -12.74
CA GLU A 107 7.68 -23.81 -14.02
C GLU A 107 9.10 -23.44 -14.48
N GLU A 108 9.55 -22.21 -14.24
CA GLU A 108 10.91 -21.75 -14.54
C GLU A 108 11.62 -21.14 -13.30
N PRO A 109 12.07 -21.96 -12.33
CA PRO A 109 12.58 -21.49 -11.04
C PRO A 109 13.97 -20.83 -11.10
N ARG A 110 14.57 -20.70 -12.29
CA ARG A 110 15.86 -20.03 -12.51
C ARG A 110 15.74 -18.80 -13.40
N ASN A 111 14.52 -18.29 -13.61
CA ASN A 111 14.27 -17.09 -14.39
C ASN A 111 14.26 -15.85 -13.47
N PRO A 112 15.29 -14.97 -13.53
CA PRO A 112 15.39 -13.82 -12.61
C PRO A 112 14.23 -12.83 -12.77
N TYR A 113 13.65 -12.70 -13.96
CA TYR A 113 12.55 -11.78 -14.22
C TYR A 113 11.24 -12.24 -13.58
N TYR A 114 11.00 -13.54 -13.52
CA TYR A 114 9.80 -14.08 -12.86
C TYR A 114 9.88 -13.90 -11.35
N HIS A 115 11.06 -14.10 -10.77
CA HIS A 115 11.31 -13.79 -9.38
C HIS A 115 11.19 -12.29 -9.07
N LEU A 116 11.73 -11.42 -9.94
CA LEU A 116 11.56 -9.97 -9.80
C LEU A 116 10.08 -9.58 -9.80
N SER A 117 9.29 -10.02 -10.80
CA SER A 117 7.87 -9.66 -10.89
C SER A 117 7.03 -10.26 -9.76
N LEU A 118 7.33 -11.49 -9.31
CA LEU A 118 6.70 -12.06 -8.13
C LEU A 118 7.04 -11.23 -6.88
N GLY A 119 8.28 -10.78 -6.74
CA GLY A 119 8.70 -9.88 -5.67
C GLY A 119 7.99 -8.53 -5.72
N GLU A 120 7.85 -7.93 -6.89
CA GLU A 120 7.08 -6.69 -7.09
C GLU A 120 5.59 -6.88 -6.76
N ALA A 121 5.00 -8.04 -7.06
CA ALA A 121 3.62 -8.34 -6.69
C ALA A 121 3.45 -8.50 -5.16
N TYR A 122 4.39 -9.15 -4.48
CA TYR A 122 4.41 -9.21 -3.01
C TYR A 122 4.56 -7.82 -2.38
N ASP A 123 5.44 -7.01 -2.93
CA ASP A 123 5.67 -5.63 -2.50
C ASP A 123 4.42 -4.76 -2.62
N ARG A 124 3.66 -4.88 -3.71
CA ARG A 124 2.35 -4.20 -3.85
C ARG A 124 1.35 -4.60 -2.77
N LEU A 125 1.45 -5.81 -2.25
CA LEU A 125 0.62 -6.31 -1.14
C LEU A 125 1.25 -6.03 0.22
N SER A 126 2.34 -5.25 0.29
CA SER A 126 3.11 -4.95 1.50
C SER A 126 3.69 -6.21 2.19
N GLU A 127 3.87 -7.30 1.42
CA GLU A 127 4.48 -8.54 1.88
C GLU A 127 6.00 -8.49 1.70
N PHE A 128 6.63 -7.55 2.42
CA PHE A 128 8.03 -7.18 2.20
C PHE A 128 9.02 -8.33 2.37
N SER A 129 8.80 -9.22 3.33
CA SER A 129 9.70 -10.37 3.55
C SER A 129 9.72 -11.32 2.35
N ALA A 130 8.55 -11.62 1.79
CA ALA A 130 8.45 -12.42 0.57
C ALA A 130 9.02 -11.66 -0.64
N ALA A 131 8.74 -10.36 -0.76
CA ALA A 131 9.30 -9.50 -1.81
C ALA A 131 10.84 -9.52 -1.80
N ILE A 132 11.46 -9.28 -0.64
CA ILE A 132 12.92 -9.30 -0.45
C ILE A 132 13.49 -10.65 -0.86
N LYS A 133 12.91 -11.77 -0.38
CA LYS A 133 13.36 -13.13 -0.72
C LYS A 133 13.42 -13.35 -2.23
N HIS A 134 12.34 -13.03 -2.94
CA HIS A 134 12.29 -13.26 -4.39
C HIS A 134 13.21 -12.31 -5.17
N ILE A 135 13.31 -11.04 -4.78
CA ILE A 135 14.17 -10.08 -5.49
C ILE A 135 15.66 -10.37 -5.22
N LEU A 136 16.03 -10.79 -4.00
CA LEU A 136 17.40 -11.23 -3.71
C LEU A 136 17.78 -12.43 -4.58
N TYR A 137 16.91 -13.43 -4.71
CA TYR A 137 17.17 -14.58 -5.57
C TYR A 137 17.26 -14.18 -7.06
N ALA A 138 16.48 -13.20 -7.52
CA ALA A 138 16.64 -12.63 -8.86
C ALA A 138 18.04 -12.00 -9.06
N LEU A 139 18.57 -11.32 -8.03
CA LEU A 139 19.91 -10.74 -8.03
C LEU A 139 21.02 -11.80 -7.89
N GLU A 140 20.77 -12.92 -7.21
CA GLU A 140 21.70 -14.06 -7.21
C GLU A 140 21.84 -14.67 -8.61
N LEU A 141 20.71 -14.82 -9.32
CA LEU A 141 20.69 -15.30 -10.71
C LEU A 141 21.28 -14.29 -11.69
N GLN A 142 21.09 -12.98 -11.46
CA GLN A 142 21.59 -11.90 -12.31
C GLN A 142 22.01 -10.65 -11.49
N PRO A 143 23.27 -10.58 -11.00
CA PRO A 143 23.72 -9.54 -10.07
C PRO A 143 23.72 -8.09 -10.56
N GLY A 144 23.65 -7.89 -11.89
CA GLY A 144 23.63 -6.59 -12.55
C GLY A 144 22.25 -6.16 -13.04
N LEU A 145 21.18 -6.84 -12.64
CA LEU A 145 19.81 -6.49 -13.03
C LEU A 145 19.38 -5.19 -12.32
N ILE A 146 19.50 -4.06 -13.03
CA ILE A 146 19.24 -2.71 -12.49
C ILE A 146 17.83 -2.61 -11.90
N GLU A 147 16.84 -3.20 -12.57
CA GLU A 147 15.45 -3.22 -12.14
C GLU A 147 15.28 -3.92 -10.79
N ALA A 148 15.97 -5.04 -10.58
CA ALA A 148 15.94 -5.76 -9.31
C ALA A 148 16.69 -5.01 -8.20
N LEU A 149 17.80 -4.32 -8.52
CA LEU A 149 18.46 -3.42 -7.55
C LEU A 149 17.53 -2.29 -7.11
N CYS A 150 16.86 -1.64 -8.07
CA CYS A 150 15.91 -0.57 -7.78
C CYS A 150 14.68 -1.06 -7.02
N ALA A 151 14.16 -2.24 -7.39
CA ALA A 151 13.01 -2.86 -6.72
C ALA A 151 13.37 -3.23 -5.28
N LEU A 152 14.53 -3.85 -5.04
CA LEU A 152 14.98 -4.19 -3.70
C LEU A 152 15.23 -2.94 -2.84
N GLY A 153 15.87 -1.90 -3.39
CA GLY A 153 16.06 -0.63 -2.69
C GLY A 153 14.72 0.03 -2.32
N ARG A 154 13.71 -0.07 -3.20
CA ARG A 154 12.37 0.46 -2.94
C ARG A 154 11.67 -0.34 -1.84
N VAL A 155 11.74 -1.67 -1.90
CA VAL A 155 11.20 -2.55 -0.87
C VAL A 155 11.86 -2.29 0.47
N TYR A 156 13.18 -2.12 0.54
CA TYR A 156 13.86 -1.78 1.79
C TYR A 156 13.45 -0.40 2.32
N THR A 157 13.33 0.61 1.46
CA THR A 157 12.81 1.93 1.87
C THR A 157 11.38 1.84 2.43
N GLN A 158 10.51 1.02 1.82
CA GLN A 158 9.14 0.79 2.30
C GLN A 158 9.09 -0.10 3.55
N PHE A 159 10.05 -1.01 3.69
CA PHE A 159 10.24 -1.91 4.82
C PHE A 159 11.19 -1.34 5.87
N ASP A 160 11.16 -0.01 6.07
CA ASP A 160 11.77 0.62 7.23
C ASP A 160 13.32 0.61 7.27
N LYS A 161 13.99 0.21 6.18
CA LYS A 161 15.44 0.00 6.11
C LYS A 161 16.10 0.80 4.99
N PRO A 162 15.95 2.13 4.96
CA PRO A 162 16.52 2.96 3.90
C PRO A 162 18.07 2.94 3.87
N ASP A 163 18.72 2.59 4.98
CA ASP A 163 20.16 2.34 5.08
C ASP A 163 20.60 1.19 4.15
N LEU A 164 19.81 0.11 4.07
CA LEU A 164 20.07 -1.02 3.17
C LEU A 164 19.77 -0.67 1.70
N ALA A 165 18.97 0.37 1.45
CA ALA A 165 18.58 0.78 0.11
C ALA A 165 19.67 1.58 -0.62
N LEU A 166 20.40 2.46 0.09
CA LEU A 166 21.47 3.30 -0.49
C LEU A 166 22.49 2.53 -1.33
N PRO A 167 23.17 1.47 -0.83
CA PRO A 167 24.17 0.75 -1.61
C PRO A 167 23.60 0.08 -2.87
N LEU A 168 22.31 -0.26 -2.87
CA LEU A 168 21.63 -0.83 -4.04
C LEU A 168 21.41 0.23 -5.12
N TYR A 169 20.96 1.42 -4.74
CA TYR A 169 20.81 2.54 -5.67
C TYR A 169 22.16 3.03 -6.19
N GLU A 170 23.18 3.11 -5.35
CA GLU A 170 24.55 3.39 -5.79
C GLU A 170 25.05 2.37 -6.80
N LYS A 171 24.82 1.07 -6.56
CA LYS A 171 25.18 0.03 -7.52
C LYS A 171 24.41 0.17 -8.84
N ALA A 172 23.11 0.49 -8.79
CA ALA A 172 22.31 0.77 -9.97
C ALA A 172 22.85 1.98 -10.77
N LEU A 173 23.20 3.07 -10.09
CA LEU A 173 23.76 4.29 -10.69
C LEU A 173 25.18 4.10 -11.21
N LYS A 174 25.98 3.18 -10.63
CA LYS A 174 27.28 2.77 -11.20
C LYS A 174 27.13 2.06 -12.54
N ILE A 175 26.06 1.26 -12.71
CA ILE A 175 25.79 0.55 -13.98
C ILE A 175 25.18 1.50 -15.01
N ASN A 176 24.23 2.33 -14.60
CA ASN A 176 23.62 3.36 -15.43
C ASN A 176 23.47 4.65 -14.64
N ARG A 177 24.40 5.59 -14.85
CA ARG A 177 24.46 6.88 -14.15
C ARG A 177 23.19 7.69 -14.30
N ASP A 178 22.49 7.52 -15.43
CA ASP A 178 21.30 8.28 -15.77
C ASP A 178 19.99 7.56 -15.46
N HIS A 179 20.00 6.47 -14.67
CA HIS A 179 18.81 5.66 -14.45
C HIS A 179 17.73 6.38 -13.60
N PRO A 180 16.56 6.71 -14.17
CA PRO A 180 15.51 7.50 -13.52
C PRO A 180 15.08 6.98 -12.15
N LYS A 181 14.72 5.69 -12.08
CA LYS A 181 14.21 5.07 -10.86
C LYS A 181 15.27 4.98 -9.76
N ALA A 182 16.55 4.86 -10.14
CA ALA A 182 17.62 4.77 -9.16
C ALA A 182 17.89 6.14 -8.52
N ARG A 183 17.81 7.23 -9.28
CA ARG A 183 17.93 8.60 -8.76
C ARG A 183 16.82 8.94 -7.78
N ILE A 184 15.56 8.75 -8.18
CA ILE A 184 14.41 9.00 -7.30
C ILE A 184 14.47 8.09 -6.07
N GLY A 185 14.83 6.83 -6.26
CA GLY A 185 15.04 5.90 -5.15
C GLY A 185 16.12 6.36 -4.17
N MET A 186 17.24 6.89 -4.66
CA MET A 186 18.32 7.45 -3.84
C MET A 186 17.81 8.64 -3.01
N ALA A 187 17.09 9.58 -3.63
CA ALA A 187 16.48 10.71 -2.93
C ALA A 187 15.49 10.26 -1.85
N ALA A 188 14.65 9.26 -2.15
CA ALA A 188 13.69 8.71 -1.20
C ALA A 188 14.39 8.03 -0.01
N ALA A 189 15.45 7.25 -0.25
CA ALA A 189 16.23 6.60 0.80
C ALA A 189 16.95 7.62 1.69
N LEU A 190 17.60 8.63 1.11
CA LEU A 190 18.25 9.73 1.84
C LEU A 190 17.24 10.51 2.70
N THR A 191 16.06 10.79 2.15
CA THR A 191 14.94 11.41 2.88
C THR A 191 14.49 10.54 4.06
N GLY A 192 14.41 9.22 3.87
CA GLY A 192 14.09 8.26 4.94
C GLY A 192 15.12 8.26 6.07
N LEU A 193 16.39 8.56 5.77
CA LEU A 193 17.48 8.70 6.73
C LEU A 193 17.61 10.11 7.34
N GLY A 194 16.73 11.05 6.97
CA GLY A 194 16.83 12.44 7.42
C GLY A 194 17.94 13.26 6.75
N ARG A 195 18.61 12.73 5.72
CA ARG A 195 19.69 13.38 4.98
C ARG A 195 19.12 14.27 3.87
N MET A 196 18.39 15.31 4.28
CA MET A 196 17.55 16.14 3.42
C MET A 196 18.35 16.93 2.39
N GLU A 197 19.51 17.45 2.77
CA GLU A 197 20.38 18.24 1.89
C GLU A 197 20.89 17.38 0.72
N GLU A 198 21.29 16.14 1.01
CA GLU A 198 21.78 15.19 0.01
C GLU A 198 20.65 14.70 -0.89
N ALA A 199 19.46 14.43 -0.33
CA ALA A 199 18.27 14.12 -1.12
C ALA A 199 17.95 15.26 -2.10
N GLY A 200 18.08 16.51 -1.66
CA GLY A 200 17.84 17.70 -2.46
C GLY A 200 18.71 17.78 -3.72
N VAL A 201 19.94 17.26 -3.69
CA VAL A 201 20.82 17.20 -4.88
C VAL A 201 20.20 16.31 -5.97
N TYR A 202 19.85 15.07 -5.61
CA TYR A 202 19.25 14.12 -6.55
C TYR A 202 17.88 14.57 -7.08
N LEU A 203 17.09 15.26 -6.25
CA LEU A 203 15.79 15.80 -6.66
C LEU A 203 15.94 16.94 -7.67
N LYS A 204 16.91 17.83 -7.47
CA LYS A 204 17.24 18.91 -8.43
C LYS A 204 17.74 18.35 -9.76
N GLU A 205 18.63 17.36 -9.73
CA GLU A 205 19.06 16.66 -10.95
C GLU A 205 17.86 16.02 -11.69
N SER A 206 16.90 15.43 -10.95
CA SER A 206 15.69 14.86 -11.56
C SER A 206 14.85 15.92 -12.28
N ILE A 207 14.71 17.10 -11.68
CA ILE A 207 14.03 18.25 -12.27
C ILE A 207 14.75 18.73 -13.54
N GLU A 208 16.07 18.90 -13.47
CA GLU A 208 16.92 19.33 -14.60
C GLU A 208 16.85 18.34 -15.78
N HIS A 209 16.86 17.04 -15.49
CA HIS A 209 16.76 15.99 -16.51
C HIS A 209 15.33 15.68 -16.97
N ARG A 210 14.33 16.43 -16.49
CA ARG A 210 12.90 16.24 -16.83
C ARG A 210 12.37 14.84 -16.50
N VAL A 211 12.88 14.24 -15.43
CA VAL A 211 12.47 12.93 -14.94
C VAL A 211 11.50 13.12 -13.77
N ASP A 212 10.25 12.66 -13.94
CA ASP A 212 9.18 12.72 -12.93
C ASP A 212 9.10 14.06 -12.18
N VAL A 213 9.18 15.17 -12.93
CA VAL A 213 9.34 16.56 -12.43
C VAL A 213 8.35 16.90 -11.30
N GLY A 214 7.08 16.52 -11.44
CA GLY A 214 6.07 16.80 -10.41
C GLY A 214 6.37 16.10 -9.08
N ALA A 215 6.77 14.83 -9.12
CA ALA A 215 7.15 14.08 -7.92
C ALA A 215 8.44 14.64 -7.30
N ALA A 216 9.41 15.02 -8.13
CA ALA A 216 10.66 15.62 -7.66
C ALA A 216 10.44 16.96 -6.95
N TYR A 217 9.58 17.85 -7.47
CA TYR A 217 9.20 19.07 -6.76
C TYR A 217 8.45 18.78 -5.47
N TYR A 218 7.50 17.84 -5.49
CA TYR A 218 6.76 17.43 -4.30
C TYR A 218 7.72 17.00 -3.18
N ASP A 219 8.65 16.09 -3.45
CA ASP A 219 9.61 15.62 -2.46
C ASP A 219 10.59 16.73 -2.04
N LEU A 220 11.03 17.59 -2.98
CA LEU A 220 11.97 18.67 -2.69
C LEU A 220 11.38 19.68 -1.71
N VAL A 221 10.13 20.11 -1.91
CA VAL A 221 9.52 21.08 -0.99
C VAL A 221 9.22 20.48 0.37
N GLN A 222 9.04 19.16 0.49
CA GLN A 222 8.80 18.47 1.75
C GLN A 222 10.04 18.37 2.64
N SER A 223 11.24 18.48 2.05
CA SER A 223 12.52 18.35 2.76
C SER A 223 12.84 19.49 3.72
N ARG A 224 12.16 20.64 3.61
CA ARG A 224 12.42 21.84 4.43
C ARG A 224 11.14 22.61 4.72
N LYS A 225 11.14 23.46 5.76
CA LYS A 225 10.05 24.42 6.02
C LYS A 225 10.37 25.77 5.42
N PHE A 226 9.37 26.46 4.88
CA PHE A 226 9.54 27.78 4.27
C PHE A 226 9.05 28.90 5.19
N THR A 227 9.85 29.96 5.33
CA THR A 227 9.47 31.22 5.98
C THR A 227 9.40 32.40 5.02
N GLU A 228 10.00 32.24 3.83
CA GLU A 228 10.04 33.20 2.74
C GLU A 228 9.75 32.49 1.42
N GLU A 229 9.25 33.23 0.42
CA GLU A 229 8.86 32.65 -0.86
C GLU A 229 10.07 32.08 -1.61
N PRO A 230 10.09 30.75 -1.88
CA PRO A 230 11.21 30.13 -2.57
C PRO A 230 11.09 30.27 -4.09
N VAL A 231 12.24 30.30 -4.78
CA VAL A 231 12.29 30.34 -6.25
C VAL A 231 11.54 29.16 -6.89
N GLU A 232 11.52 28.01 -6.21
CA GLU A 232 10.82 26.82 -6.67
C GLU A 232 9.30 27.02 -6.79
N LEU A 233 8.67 27.94 -6.03
CA LEU A 233 7.22 28.17 -6.14
C LEU A 233 6.86 28.65 -7.54
N GLN A 234 7.58 29.65 -8.05
CA GLN A 234 7.35 30.17 -9.40
C GLN A 234 7.65 29.12 -10.48
N SER A 235 8.64 28.27 -10.26
CA SER A 235 8.92 27.15 -11.16
C SER A 235 7.79 26.11 -11.17
N ILE A 236 7.25 25.75 -10.01
CA ILE A 236 6.12 24.82 -9.88
C ILE A 236 4.88 25.38 -10.61
N LEU A 237 4.58 26.66 -10.42
CA LEU A 237 3.43 27.31 -11.09
C LEU A 237 3.58 27.29 -12.62
N ARG A 238 4.78 27.57 -13.15
CA ARG A 238 5.04 27.48 -14.60
C ARG A 238 4.91 26.05 -15.15
N GLU A 239 5.31 25.04 -14.37
CA GLU A 239 5.07 23.65 -14.78
C GLU A 239 3.57 23.36 -14.86
N LEU A 240 2.76 23.83 -13.91
CA LEU A 240 1.31 23.67 -13.92
C LEU A 240 0.64 24.30 -15.16
N ASP A 241 1.19 25.40 -15.66
CA ASP A 241 0.73 26.06 -16.90
C ASP A 241 1.10 25.29 -18.18
N SER A 242 1.95 24.26 -18.08
CA SER A 242 2.44 23.52 -19.25
C SER A 242 1.35 22.59 -19.82
N PRO A 243 1.10 22.62 -21.14
CA PRO A 243 0.09 21.77 -21.75
C PRO A 243 0.52 20.29 -21.75
N GLY A 244 -0.45 19.39 -21.58
CA GLY A 244 -0.24 17.94 -21.73
C GLY A 244 0.38 17.24 -20.51
N LEU A 245 0.37 17.87 -19.33
CA LEU A 245 0.74 17.18 -18.10
C LEU A 245 -0.19 15.99 -17.81
N LYS A 246 0.41 14.92 -17.31
CA LYS A 246 -0.35 13.77 -16.78
C LYS A 246 -0.98 14.13 -15.43
N SER A 247 -2.12 13.54 -15.13
CA SER A 247 -2.86 13.72 -13.87
C SER A 247 -1.96 13.56 -12.63
N GLU A 248 -1.06 12.57 -12.60
CA GLU A 248 -0.17 12.33 -11.46
C GLU A 248 0.86 13.45 -11.27
N ALA A 249 1.33 14.06 -12.37
CA ALA A 249 2.25 15.19 -12.33
C ALA A 249 1.52 16.45 -11.84
N VAL A 250 0.31 16.72 -12.36
CA VAL A 250 -0.54 17.83 -11.92
C VAL A 250 -0.82 17.73 -10.42
N GLN A 251 -1.24 16.55 -9.96
CA GLN A 251 -1.49 16.29 -8.54
C GLN A 251 -0.25 16.61 -7.69
N SER A 252 0.93 16.10 -8.07
CA SER A 252 2.16 16.29 -7.30
C SER A 252 2.59 17.76 -7.24
N LEU A 253 2.49 18.49 -8.35
CA LEU A 253 2.81 19.91 -8.44
C LEU A 253 1.86 20.78 -7.59
N HIS A 254 0.55 20.51 -7.62
CA HIS A 254 -0.40 21.21 -6.77
C HIS A 254 -0.14 20.94 -5.28
N TYR A 255 0.16 19.70 -4.87
CA TYR A 255 0.57 19.45 -3.49
C TYR A 255 1.87 20.17 -3.12
N ALA A 256 2.83 20.28 -4.04
CA ALA A 256 4.07 21.02 -3.82
C ALA A 256 3.80 22.51 -3.59
N ALA A 257 3.01 23.15 -4.46
CA ALA A 257 2.60 24.55 -4.32
C ALA A 257 1.80 24.78 -3.03
N GLY A 258 0.79 23.94 -2.77
CA GLY A 258 -0.05 24.02 -1.58
C GLY A 258 0.77 23.90 -0.29
N LYS A 259 1.78 23.04 -0.28
CA LYS A 259 2.69 22.91 0.86
C LYS A 259 3.51 24.17 1.10
N VAL A 260 4.13 24.74 0.05
CA VAL A 260 4.91 25.99 0.17
C VAL A 260 4.03 27.13 0.67
N LEU A 261 2.86 27.33 0.06
CA LEU A 261 1.92 28.38 0.44
C LEU A 261 1.39 28.20 1.87
N ASN A 262 1.15 26.96 2.30
CA ASN A 262 0.77 26.66 3.68
C ASN A 262 1.86 27.07 4.68
N ASP A 263 3.13 26.81 4.37
CA ASP A 263 4.25 27.19 5.24
C ASP A 263 4.38 28.72 5.35
N LEU A 264 4.12 29.42 4.24
CA LEU A 264 4.05 30.89 4.16
C LEU A 264 2.77 31.48 4.77
N LYS A 265 1.90 30.65 5.34
CA LYS A 265 0.60 31.03 5.94
C LYS A 265 -0.38 31.68 4.95
N ARG A 266 -0.20 31.45 3.65
CA ARG A 266 -1.13 31.83 2.57
C ARG A 266 -2.22 30.78 2.44
N TYR A 267 -3.05 30.64 3.48
CA TYR A 267 -3.88 29.46 3.68
C TYR A 267 -4.98 29.26 2.62
N ALA A 268 -5.64 30.33 2.16
CA ALA A 268 -6.65 30.25 1.12
C ALA A 268 -6.05 29.73 -0.21
N GLU A 269 -4.90 30.27 -0.61
CA GLU A 269 -4.19 29.83 -1.82
C GLU A 269 -3.68 28.38 -1.68
N ALA A 270 -3.13 28.05 -0.50
CA ALA A 270 -2.72 26.67 -0.22
C ALA A 270 -3.89 25.69 -0.36
N PHE A 271 -5.05 26.06 0.19
CA PHE A 271 -6.25 25.24 0.14
C PHE A 271 -6.81 25.06 -1.27
N HIS A 272 -6.78 26.14 -2.08
CA HIS A 272 -7.07 26.06 -3.51
C HIS A 272 -6.21 24.99 -4.19
N HIS A 273 -4.88 25.04 -4.02
CA HIS A 273 -3.99 24.03 -4.60
C HIS A 273 -4.26 22.61 -4.06
N PHE A 274 -4.58 22.43 -2.77
CA PHE A 274 -4.97 21.12 -2.25
C PHE A 274 -6.25 20.60 -2.92
N ASN A 275 -7.24 21.45 -3.16
CA ASN A 275 -8.46 21.07 -3.88
C ASN A 275 -8.16 20.68 -5.34
N GLU A 276 -7.38 21.49 -6.07
CA GLU A 276 -6.98 21.17 -7.45
C GLU A 276 -6.20 19.85 -7.54
N ALA A 277 -5.34 19.56 -6.55
CA ALA A 277 -4.65 18.26 -6.47
C ALA A 277 -5.63 17.08 -6.33
N LYS A 278 -6.75 17.25 -5.60
CA LYS A 278 -7.81 16.23 -5.51
C LYS A 278 -8.57 16.08 -6.83
N GLN A 279 -8.91 17.19 -7.48
CA GLN A 279 -9.61 17.16 -8.78
C GLN A 279 -8.75 16.47 -9.84
N ALA A 280 -7.45 16.78 -9.87
CA ALA A 280 -6.50 16.14 -10.76
C ALA A 280 -6.42 14.62 -10.54
N ALA A 281 -6.51 14.15 -9.29
CA ALA A 281 -6.50 12.72 -8.98
C ALA A 281 -7.71 11.97 -9.57
N GLY A 282 -8.85 12.65 -9.72
CA GLY A 282 -10.04 12.13 -10.40
C GLY A 282 -10.70 10.92 -9.73
N TYR A 283 -10.39 10.65 -8.46
CA TYR A 283 -11.02 9.55 -7.73
C TYR A 283 -12.53 9.81 -7.56
N LYS A 284 -13.31 8.73 -7.59
CA LYS A 284 -14.76 8.78 -7.38
C LYS A 284 -15.11 8.00 -6.12
N PHE A 285 -16.06 8.51 -5.37
CA PHE A 285 -16.57 7.88 -4.17
C PHE A 285 -18.10 7.91 -4.16
N ASP A 286 -18.69 6.73 -3.96
CA ASP A 286 -20.13 6.57 -3.82
C ASP A 286 -20.49 6.42 -2.34
N ILE A 287 -20.90 7.53 -1.73
CA ILE A 287 -21.34 7.55 -0.33
C ILE A 287 -22.54 6.64 -0.08
N ASN A 288 -23.43 6.44 -1.06
CA ASN A 288 -24.60 5.58 -0.89
C ASN A 288 -24.23 4.10 -0.95
N GLN A 289 -23.21 3.73 -1.74
CA GLN A 289 -22.62 2.40 -1.66
C GLN A 289 -22.00 2.17 -0.28
N TYR A 290 -21.21 3.12 0.23
CA TYR A 290 -20.57 2.97 1.54
C TYR A 290 -21.60 2.90 2.69
N ARG A 291 -22.67 3.71 2.63
CA ARG A 291 -23.80 3.63 3.57
C ARG A 291 -24.43 2.25 3.61
N ARG A 292 -24.73 1.67 2.45
CA ARG A 292 -25.27 0.31 2.35
C ARG A 292 -24.32 -0.72 2.97
N PHE A 293 -23.02 -0.56 2.76
CA PHE A 293 -22.03 -1.42 3.42
C PHE A 293 -22.08 -1.29 4.95
N VAL A 294 -22.17 -0.07 5.48
CA VAL A 294 -22.31 0.16 6.93
C VAL A 294 -23.62 -0.41 7.46
N ASP A 295 -24.73 -0.24 6.75
CA ASP A 295 -26.04 -0.82 7.10
C ASP A 295 -25.93 -2.35 7.19
N LEU A 296 -25.43 -3.00 6.13
CA LEU A 296 -25.23 -4.44 6.07
C LEU A 296 -24.29 -4.94 7.17
N THR A 297 -23.26 -4.16 7.52
CA THR A 297 -22.31 -4.51 8.59
C THR A 297 -23.01 -4.52 9.94
N ILE A 298 -23.76 -3.45 10.25
CA ILE A 298 -24.52 -3.31 11.50
C ILE A 298 -25.59 -4.41 11.62
N GLU A 299 -26.30 -4.71 10.52
CA GLU A 299 -27.33 -5.75 10.48
C GLU A 299 -26.74 -7.16 10.64
N THR A 300 -25.54 -7.40 10.10
CA THR A 300 -24.92 -8.75 10.12
C THR A 300 -24.25 -9.04 11.46
N PHE A 301 -23.49 -8.09 12.01
CA PHE A 301 -22.61 -8.32 13.16
C PHE A 301 -23.26 -7.92 14.49
N THR A 302 -24.22 -8.72 14.94
CA THR A 302 -24.98 -8.46 16.17
C THR A 302 -24.36 -9.11 17.41
N PRO A 303 -24.72 -8.69 18.64
CA PRO A 303 -24.31 -9.38 19.86
C PRO A 303 -24.67 -10.88 19.85
N ASP A 304 -25.85 -11.23 19.33
CA ASP A 304 -26.32 -12.62 19.22
C ASP A 304 -25.41 -13.47 18.33
N LEU A 305 -24.98 -12.93 17.17
CA LEU A 305 -24.02 -13.61 16.28
C LEU A 305 -22.74 -13.98 17.04
N PHE A 306 -22.20 -13.07 17.84
CA PHE A 306 -20.97 -13.32 18.59
C PHE A 306 -21.17 -14.26 19.78
N ALA A 307 -22.34 -14.22 20.43
CA ALA A 307 -22.70 -15.17 21.49
C ALA A 307 -22.77 -16.60 20.93
N GLU A 308 -23.45 -16.80 19.79
CA GLU A 308 -23.53 -18.09 19.08
C GLU A 308 -22.16 -18.60 18.62
N ARG A 309 -21.25 -17.69 18.28
CA ARG A 309 -19.91 -17.99 17.75
C ARG A 309 -18.79 -17.81 18.78
N SER A 310 -19.11 -17.86 20.06
CA SER A 310 -18.15 -17.68 21.16
C SER A 310 -16.96 -18.65 21.15
N SER A 311 -17.10 -19.81 20.49
CA SER A 311 -16.07 -20.84 20.34
C SER A 311 -15.17 -20.68 19.10
N TYR A 312 -15.34 -19.61 18.33
CA TYR A 312 -14.61 -19.36 17.09
C TYR A 312 -13.25 -18.72 17.33
N GLY A 313 -12.37 -18.86 16.34
CA GLY A 313 -11.10 -18.15 16.28
C GLY A 313 -10.04 -18.71 17.22
N ASN A 314 -9.06 -17.87 17.54
CA ASN A 314 -7.93 -18.19 18.40
C ASN A 314 -7.89 -17.23 19.61
N PRO A 315 -7.89 -17.73 20.86
CA PRO A 315 -7.97 -16.91 22.06
C PRO A 315 -6.66 -16.20 22.44
N SER A 316 -5.64 -16.24 21.57
CA SER A 316 -4.40 -15.51 21.75
C SER A 316 -4.65 -14.01 22.01
N GLN A 317 -3.97 -13.47 23.02
CA GLN A 317 -3.97 -12.03 23.33
C GLN A 317 -2.85 -11.26 22.62
N ALA A 318 -2.01 -11.96 21.84
CA ALA A 318 -0.88 -11.33 21.17
C ALA A 318 -1.32 -10.26 20.15
N PRO A 319 -2.35 -10.47 19.30
CA PRO A 319 -2.78 -9.45 18.35
C PRO A 319 -3.44 -8.25 19.07
N VAL A 320 -2.96 -7.06 18.76
CA VAL A 320 -3.55 -5.78 19.15
C VAL A 320 -3.82 -4.99 17.88
N PHE A 321 -4.98 -4.37 17.77
CA PHE A 321 -5.35 -3.60 16.58
C PHE A 321 -5.52 -2.13 16.95
N VAL A 322 -4.80 -1.25 16.25
CA VAL A 322 -4.95 0.20 16.38
C VAL A 322 -5.72 0.71 15.18
N VAL A 323 -6.95 1.16 15.42
CA VAL A 323 -7.94 1.53 14.39
C VAL A 323 -8.38 2.99 14.54
N GLY A 324 -9.04 3.51 13.51
CA GLY A 324 -9.62 4.86 13.49
C GLY A 324 -9.47 5.50 12.11
N MET A 325 -9.78 6.78 12.02
CA MET A 325 -9.48 7.54 10.81
C MET A 325 -7.96 7.74 10.62
N PRO A 326 -7.44 7.76 9.38
CA PRO A 326 -6.09 8.27 9.14
C PRO A 326 -5.93 9.65 9.80
N ARG A 327 -4.75 9.98 10.32
CA ARG A 327 -4.47 11.26 11.02
C ARG A 327 -5.21 11.47 12.35
N SER A 328 -5.83 10.43 12.93
CA SER A 328 -6.43 10.48 14.27
C SER A 328 -5.44 10.19 15.42
N GLY A 329 -4.16 9.97 15.13
CA GLY A 329 -3.13 9.66 16.12
C GLY A 329 -2.71 8.19 16.20
N THR A 330 -3.22 7.32 15.32
CA THR A 330 -2.89 5.87 15.29
C THR A 330 -1.39 5.57 15.30
N THR A 331 -0.59 6.31 14.55
CA THR A 331 0.88 6.14 14.55
C THR A 331 1.51 6.54 15.89
N LEU A 332 1.07 7.65 16.48
CA LEU A 332 1.58 8.09 17.78
C LEU A 332 1.27 7.04 18.85
N THR A 333 0.03 6.55 18.87
CA THR A 333 -0.42 5.47 19.76
C THR A 333 0.43 4.21 19.59
N GLU A 334 0.66 3.78 18.35
CA GLU A 334 1.51 2.63 18.06
C GLU A 334 2.94 2.85 18.57
N GLN A 335 3.56 4.01 18.32
CA GLN A 335 4.92 4.29 18.78
C GLN A 335 5.05 4.30 20.30
N ILE A 336 4.08 4.90 21.01
CA ILE A 336 4.03 4.87 22.48
C ILE A 336 4.00 3.42 22.97
N CYS A 337 3.09 2.60 22.43
CA CYS A 337 2.95 1.21 22.84
C CYS A 337 4.18 0.39 22.46
N ALA A 338 4.69 0.50 21.23
CA ALA A 338 5.82 -0.25 20.68
C ALA A 338 7.19 0.18 21.23
N SER A 339 7.23 1.16 22.12
CA SER A 339 8.42 1.50 22.91
C SER A 339 8.54 0.64 24.17
N HIS A 340 7.46 -0.04 24.57
CA HIS A 340 7.51 -1.05 25.63
C HIS A 340 8.26 -2.29 25.12
N PRO A 341 9.18 -2.89 25.93
CA PRO A 341 10.03 -4.01 25.49
C PRO A 341 9.26 -5.26 25.02
N ASP A 342 8.08 -5.53 25.59
CA ASP A 342 7.21 -6.65 25.22
C ASP A 342 6.23 -6.36 24.07
N VAL A 343 6.26 -5.18 23.46
CA VAL A 343 5.32 -4.77 22.41
C VAL A 343 6.04 -4.52 21.09
N HIS A 344 5.55 -5.13 20.02
CA HIS A 344 6.04 -4.86 18.67
C HIS A 344 5.00 -4.10 17.84
N GLY A 345 5.36 -2.96 17.27
CA GLY A 345 4.57 -2.26 16.26
C GLY A 345 4.86 -2.82 14.87
N ALA A 346 3.90 -3.49 14.27
CA ALA A 346 4.04 -4.14 12.96
C ALA A 346 3.64 -3.22 11.79
N GLY A 347 3.18 -1.99 12.06
CA GLY A 347 2.76 -1.04 11.04
C GLY A 347 1.41 -1.39 10.42
N GLU A 348 1.21 -0.96 9.18
CA GLU A 348 -0.02 -1.17 8.40
C GLU A 348 0.03 -2.51 7.66
N LEU A 349 -0.66 -3.53 8.18
CA LEU A 349 -0.68 -4.86 7.57
C LEU A 349 -1.89 -5.07 6.65
N SER A 350 -1.65 -5.60 5.44
CA SER A 350 -2.72 -5.91 4.47
C SER A 350 -3.41 -7.25 4.74
N LYS A 351 -2.79 -8.12 5.56
CA LYS A 351 -3.20 -9.53 5.74
C LYS A 351 -4.68 -9.70 6.11
N LEU A 352 -5.22 -8.86 7.00
CA LEU A 352 -6.63 -8.95 7.40
C LEU A 352 -7.58 -8.63 6.24
N TRP A 353 -7.27 -7.60 5.44
CA TRP A 353 -8.01 -7.24 4.24
C TRP A 353 -7.95 -8.31 3.16
N ARG A 354 -6.80 -8.98 3.00
CA ARG A 354 -6.65 -10.12 2.09
C ARG A 354 -7.57 -11.28 2.49
N VAL A 355 -7.65 -11.59 3.79
CA VAL A 355 -8.59 -12.59 4.33
C VAL A 355 -10.03 -12.18 4.06
N ALA A 356 -10.41 -10.94 4.40
CA ALA A 356 -11.75 -10.40 4.15
C ALA A 356 -12.15 -10.51 2.67
N ASN A 357 -11.27 -10.12 1.76
CA ASN A 357 -11.48 -10.22 0.33
C ASN A 357 -11.66 -11.65 -0.16
N ALA A 358 -10.88 -12.60 0.38
CA ALA A 358 -10.93 -14.01 0.00
C ALA A 358 -12.25 -14.69 0.40
N ILE A 359 -12.85 -14.28 1.52
CA ILE A 359 -14.14 -14.79 1.99
C ILE A 359 -15.34 -13.97 1.48
N GLY A 360 -15.10 -12.89 0.75
CA GLY A 360 -16.15 -12.06 0.14
C GLY A 360 -16.68 -10.91 1.01
N LEU A 361 -16.00 -10.56 2.11
CA LEU A 361 -16.29 -9.36 2.89
C LEU A 361 -15.66 -8.14 2.21
N LYS A 362 -16.45 -7.48 1.36
CA LYS A 362 -16.01 -6.33 0.57
C LYS A 362 -16.97 -5.16 0.77
N THR A 363 -16.46 -3.93 0.70
CA THR A 363 -17.26 -2.70 0.77
C THR A 363 -18.26 -2.57 -0.38
N SER A 364 -18.02 -3.26 -1.51
CA SER A 364 -18.92 -3.30 -2.65
C SER A 364 -19.94 -4.45 -2.59
N ALA A 365 -19.97 -5.26 -1.53
CA ALA A 365 -20.86 -6.40 -1.43
C ALA A 365 -22.32 -5.96 -1.29
N SER A 366 -23.22 -6.72 -1.92
CA SER A 366 -24.68 -6.54 -1.77
C SER A 366 -25.25 -7.28 -0.56
N ASP A 367 -24.46 -8.17 0.05
CA ASP A 367 -24.84 -9.08 1.14
C ASP A 367 -23.55 -9.48 1.88
N LEU A 368 -23.51 -9.25 3.20
CA LEU A 368 -22.41 -9.69 4.07
C LEU A 368 -22.79 -10.95 4.87
N GLY A 369 -24.08 -11.23 5.05
CA GLY A 369 -24.58 -12.38 5.80
C GLY A 369 -24.16 -13.70 5.18
N LYS A 370 -24.25 -13.84 3.85
CA LYS A 370 -23.78 -15.05 3.14
C LYS A 370 -22.29 -15.32 3.36
N PRO A 371 -21.36 -14.39 3.05
CA PRO A 371 -19.95 -14.51 3.42
C PRO A 371 -19.73 -14.91 4.89
N VAL A 372 -20.35 -14.19 5.83
CA VAL A 372 -20.20 -14.46 7.28
C VAL A 372 -20.70 -15.85 7.67
N ALA A 373 -21.76 -16.36 7.03
CA ALA A 373 -22.27 -17.71 7.25
C ALA A 373 -21.31 -18.82 6.77
N THR A 374 -20.45 -18.54 5.79
CA THR A 374 -19.42 -19.50 5.34
C THR A 374 -18.26 -19.66 6.31
N ILE A 375 -18.09 -18.71 7.24
CA ILE A 375 -17.08 -18.78 8.29
C ILE A 375 -17.53 -19.85 9.29
N THR A 376 -16.99 -21.05 9.16
CA THR A 376 -17.16 -22.13 10.15
C THR A 376 -16.17 -21.95 11.31
N GLN A 377 -16.40 -22.63 12.43
CA GLN A 377 -15.45 -22.64 13.54
C GLN A 377 -14.06 -23.08 13.09
N GLY A 378 -13.97 -24.15 12.28
CA GLY A 378 -12.72 -24.66 11.73
C GLY A 378 -12.01 -23.66 10.83
N LEU A 379 -12.74 -23.03 9.90
CA LEU A 379 -12.17 -22.01 9.02
C LEU A 379 -11.68 -20.79 9.81
N SER A 380 -12.48 -20.30 10.77
CA SER A 380 -12.07 -19.19 11.63
C SER A 380 -10.76 -19.49 12.36
N LYS A 381 -10.64 -20.68 12.95
CA LYS A 381 -9.42 -21.12 13.64
C LYS A 381 -8.21 -21.17 12.70
N THR A 382 -8.35 -21.76 11.51
CA THR A 382 -7.27 -21.80 10.51
C THR A 382 -6.82 -20.40 10.11
N LEU A 383 -7.75 -19.51 9.76
CA LEU A 383 -7.43 -18.14 9.36
C LEU A 383 -6.75 -17.36 10.50
N ALA A 384 -7.21 -17.56 11.74
CA ALA A 384 -6.61 -16.96 12.93
C ALA A 384 -5.19 -17.48 13.20
N GLU A 385 -4.94 -18.77 13.04
CA GLU A 385 -3.62 -19.39 13.21
C GLU A 385 -2.62 -18.93 12.12
N GLU A 386 -3.07 -18.83 10.87
CA GLU A 386 -2.27 -18.27 9.79
C GLU A 386 -1.90 -16.81 10.03
N HIS A 387 -2.87 -15.99 10.46
CA HIS A 387 -2.63 -14.59 10.77
C HIS A 387 -1.72 -14.44 12.01
N LEU A 388 -1.90 -15.27 13.04
CA LEU A 388 -1.02 -15.26 14.21
C LEU A 388 0.41 -15.68 13.87
N SER A 389 0.58 -16.66 12.99
CA SER A 389 1.90 -17.07 12.49
C SER A 389 2.57 -15.92 11.74
N TYR A 390 1.82 -15.23 10.89
CA TYR A 390 2.28 -14.04 10.17
C TYR A 390 2.75 -12.89 11.08
N LEU A 391 2.07 -12.68 12.21
CA LEU A 391 2.51 -11.70 13.22
C LEU A 391 3.78 -12.18 13.94
N ARG A 392 3.81 -13.46 14.37
CA ARG A 392 4.95 -14.05 15.09
C ARG A 392 6.23 -14.13 14.26
N GLU A 393 6.14 -14.27 12.94
CA GLU A 393 7.31 -14.19 12.05
C GLU A 393 8.04 -12.84 12.16
N ARG A 394 7.31 -11.75 12.47
CA ARG A 394 7.88 -10.40 12.64
C ARG A 394 8.45 -10.20 14.04
N ALA A 395 7.76 -10.72 15.05
CA ALA A 395 8.14 -10.56 16.44
C ALA A 395 7.86 -11.83 17.25
N PRO A 396 8.76 -12.84 17.20
CA PRO A 396 8.54 -14.13 17.84
C PRO A 396 8.42 -14.05 19.37
N THR A 397 9.07 -13.05 19.98
CA THR A 397 9.18 -12.88 21.44
C THR A 397 8.23 -11.84 22.02
N ALA A 398 7.56 -11.04 21.19
CA ALA A 398 6.69 -9.97 21.69
C ALA A 398 5.40 -10.56 22.28
N GLN A 399 5.01 -10.07 23.46
CA GLN A 399 3.76 -10.47 24.11
C GLN A 399 2.54 -9.81 23.45
N ARG A 400 2.73 -8.63 22.84
CA ARG A 400 1.73 -7.93 22.05
C ARG A 400 2.33 -7.51 20.71
N ILE A 401 1.57 -7.70 19.64
CA ILE A 401 1.95 -7.32 18.28
C ILE A 401 0.83 -6.45 17.74
N ILE A 402 1.16 -5.18 17.50
CA ILE A 402 0.22 -4.17 17.03
C ILE A 402 0.17 -4.21 15.51
N ASP A 403 -1.00 -4.55 14.97
CA ASP A 403 -1.39 -4.21 13.60
C ASP A 403 -2.09 -2.85 13.64
N LYS A 404 -1.37 -1.82 13.20
CA LYS A 404 -1.89 -0.45 13.09
C LYS A 404 -2.30 -0.24 11.65
N MET A 405 -3.53 -0.63 11.32
CA MET A 405 -4.19 -0.28 10.07
C MET A 405 -5.45 0.51 10.43
N PRO A 406 -5.48 1.86 10.21
CA PRO A 406 -6.59 2.69 10.67
C PRO A 406 -7.96 2.15 10.23
N HIS A 407 -8.09 1.77 8.96
CA HIS A 407 -9.32 1.24 8.36
C HIS A 407 -9.77 -0.13 8.87
N ASN A 408 -8.99 -0.85 9.70
CA ASN A 408 -9.47 -2.09 10.31
C ASN A 408 -10.71 -1.88 11.19
N PHE A 409 -11.13 -0.64 11.47
CA PHE A 409 -12.46 -0.35 12.03
C PHE A 409 -13.61 -0.94 11.18
N GLU A 410 -13.45 -1.05 9.86
CA GLU A 410 -14.43 -1.67 8.96
C GLU A 410 -14.49 -3.20 9.12
N LEU A 411 -13.44 -3.80 9.71
CA LEU A 411 -13.26 -5.25 9.84
C LEU A 411 -13.31 -5.73 11.30
N ILE A 412 -13.74 -4.91 12.26
CA ILE A 412 -13.83 -5.30 13.69
C ILE A 412 -14.67 -6.57 13.89
N GLY A 413 -15.75 -6.74 13.13
CA GLY A 413 -16.56 -7.95 13.16
C GLY A 413 -15.77 -9.21 12.80
N LEU A 414 -15.05 -9.20 11.67
CA LEU A 414 -14.18 -10.31 11.25
C LEU A 414 -13.02 -10.52 12.24
N LEU A 415 -12.36 -9.44 12.64
CA LEU A 415 -11.26 -9.45 13.61
C LEU A 415 -11.68 -10.17 14.89
N THR A 416 -12.88 -9.89 15.39
CA THR A 416 -13.39 -10.50 16.62
C THR A 416 -13.77 -11.97 16.45
N LEU A 417 -14.25 -12.38 15.27
CA LEU A 417 -14.47 -13.80 14.95
C LEU A 417 -13.15 -14.58 14.90
N LEU A 418 -12.06 -13.96 14.44
CA LEU A 418 -10.74 -14.60 14.36
C LEU A 418 -9.99 -14.56 15.69
N PHE A 419 -10.13 -13.47 16.44
CA PHE A 419 -9.39 -13.24 17.69
C PHE A 419 -10.31 -12.76 18.79
N PRO A 420 -11.05 -13.66 19.48
CA PRO A 420 -12.01 -13.31 20.51
C PRO A 420 -11.40 -12.61 21.74
N ASN A 421 -10.08 -12.66 21.93
CA ASN A 421 -9.38 -11.96 23.02
C ASN A 421 -8.41 -10.85 22.54
N ALA A 422 -8.43 -10.51 21.25
CA ALA A 422 -7.63 -9.39 20.77
C ALA A 422 -8.14 -8.07 21.35
N ARG A 423 -7.19 -7.20 21.66
CA ARG A 423 -7.42 -5.83 22.13
C ARG A 423 -7.53 -4.88 20.94
N ILE A 424 -8.41 -3.88 21.06
CA ILE A 424 -8.68 -2.90 20.01
C ILE A 424 -8.55 -1.51 20.61
N ILE A 425 -7.62 -0.72 20.07
CA ILE A 425 -7.44 0.68 20.45
C ILE A 425 -8.00 1.55 19.33
N HIS A 426 -9.06 2.28 19.61
CA HIS A 426 -9.69 3.21 18.70
C HIS A 426 -9.12 4.62 18.91
N CYS A 427 -8.33 5.10 17.96
CA CYS A 427 -7.80 6.46 17.99
C CYS A 427 -8.83 7.43 17.40
N ARG A 428 -9.27 8.39 18.22
CA ARG A 428 -10.24 9.41 17.86
C ARG A 428 -9.62 10.80 17.99
N ARG A 429 -10.00 11.69 17.09
CA ARG A 429 -9.58 13.11 17.09
C ARG A 429 -10.81 13.97 16.85
N ASP A 430 -10.73 15.27 17.15
CA ASP A 430 -11.70 16.24 16.67
C ASP A 430 -12.02 16.02 15.17
N ALA A 431 -13.31 16.01 14.82
CA ALA A 431 -13.77 15.58 13.50
C ALA A 431 -13.31 16.54 12.40
N ILE A 432 -13.36 17.85 12.65
CA ILE A 432 -12.95 18.87 11.69
C ILE A 432 -11.44 18.80 11.48
N ASP A 433 -10.67 18.79 12.57
CA ASP A 433 -9.22 18.70 12.54
C ASP A 433 -8.73 17.42 11.86
N ASN A 434 -9.40 16.29 12.09
CA ASN A 434 -9.08 15.03 11.45
C ASN A 434 -9.34 15.10 9.94
N CYS A 435 -10.53 15.54 9.53
CA CYS A 435 -10.91 15.62 8.12
C CYS A 435 -10.01 16.59 7.36
N VAL A 436 -9.74 17.79 7.88
CA VAL A 436 -8.80 18.74 7.27
C VAL A 436 -7.40 18.16 7.17
N SER A 437 -6.92 17.48 8.22
CA SER A 437 -5.61 16.80 8.19
C SER A 437 -5.52 15.71 7.13
N CYS A 438 -6.63 15.04 6.81
CA CYS A 438 -6.70 14.11 5.70
C CYS A 438 -6.74 14.83 4.35
N PHE A 439 -7.52 15.91 4.24
CA PHE A 439 -7.76 16.61 2.99
C PHE A 439 -6.46 17.16 2.38
N VAL A 440 -5.58 17.74 3.19
CA VAL A 440 -4.34 18.39 2.71
C VAL A 440 -3.21 17.42 2.32
N LEU A 441 -3.44 16.10 2.35
CA LEU A 441 -2.43 15.07 2.05
C LEU A 441 -2.75 14.27 0.78
N PRO A 442 -1.71 13.82 0.04
CA PRO A 442 -1.91 12.87 -1.06
C PRO A 442 -2.26 11.49 -0.50
N PHE A 443 -3.52 11.09 -0.71
CA PHE A 443 -3.97 9.72 -0.47
C PHE A 443 -4.14 8.96 -1.78
N SER A 444 -4.14 7.64 -1.71
CA SER A 444 -4.41 6.75 -2.83
C SER A 444 -5.91 6.57 -3.08
N SER A 445 -6.27 5.88 -4.16
CA SER A 445 -7.65 5.52 -4.50
C SER A 445 -8.37 4.71 -3.42
N ALA A 446 -7.64 4.03 -2.52
CA ALA A 446 -8.21 3.35 -1.36
C ALA A 446 -8.92 4.30 -0.38
N HIS A 447 -8.62 5.60 -0.45
CA HIS A 447 -9.20 6.65 0.37
C HIS A 447 -10.04 7.62 -0.48
N SER A 448 -10.76 7.10 -1.48
CA SER A 448 -11.52 7.91 -2.45
C SER A 448 -12.58 8.82 -1.80
N TYR A 449 -12.99 8.55 -0.56
CA TYR A 449 -13.84 9.43 0.23
C TYR A 449 -13.24 10.83 0.48
N ASN A 450 -11.91 10.97 0.36
CA ASN A 450 -11.17 12.21 0.56
C ASN A 450 -11.03 13.06 -0.73
N THR A 451 -12.01 13.00 -1.62
CA THR A 451 -12.01 13.69 -2.93
C THR A 451 -12.53 15.12 -2.84
N ASN A 452 -13.48 15.37 -1.96
CA ASN A 452 -13.98 16.69 -1.64
C ASN A 452 -14.44 16.73 -0.19
N LEU A 453 -14.56 17.93 0.36
CA LEU A 453 -14.90 18.17 1.77
C LEU A 453 -16.25 17.57 2.19
N ARG A 454 -17.26 17.67 1.31
CA ARG A 454 -18.60 17.15 1.60
C ARG A 454 -18.61 15.62 1.68
N ALA A 455 -18.00 14.95 0.71
CA ALA A 455 -17.87 13.49 0.71
C ALA A 455 -17.10 12.99 1.94
N LEU A 456 -16.01 13.68 2.29
CA LEU A 456 -15.21 13.36 3.47
C LEU A 456 -15.99 13.49 4.77
N GLY A 457 -16.77 14.58 4.94
CA GLY A 457 -17.63 14.76 6.11
C GLY A 457 -18.72 13.69 6.20
N LEU A 458 -19.38 13.36 5.09
CA LEU A 458 -20.39 12.29 5.06
C LEU A 458 -19.80 10.92 5.37
N TYR A 459 -18.61 10.61 4.85
CA TYR A 459 -17.89 9.38 5.19
C TYR A 459 -17.56 9.32 6.68
N TYR A 460 -17.09 10.42 7.27
CA TYR A 460 -16.78 10.48 8.70
C TYR A 460 -18.00 10.17 9.58
N ARG A 461 -19.20 10.60 9.17
CA ARG A 461 -20.44 10.25 9.87
C ARG A 461 -20.72 8.75 9.86
N GLU A 462 -20.53 8.10 8.72
CA GLU A 462 -20.72 6.65 8.62
C GLU A 462 -19.64 5.88 9.40
N TYR A 463 -18.40 6.38 9.42
CA TYR A 463 -17.34 5.89 10.31
C TYR A 463 -17.74 5.99 11.79
N ASP A 464 -18.21 7.16 12.25
CA ASP A 464 -18.62 7.37 13.63
C ASP A 464 -19.83 6.48 14.00
N ARG A 465 -20.81 6.36 13.10
CA ARG A 465 -21.96 5.45 13.25
C ARG A 465 -21.51 3.99 13.39
N LEU A 466 -20.57 3.54 12.56
CA LEU A 466 -20.03 2.19 12.63
C LEU A 466 -19.26 1.96 13.94
N MET A 467 -18.46 2.92 14.40
CA MET A 467 -17.75 2.83 15.67
C MET A 467 -18.70 2.83 16.88
N ARG A 468 -19.83 3.55 16.84
CA ARG A 468 -20.87 3.46 17.88
C ARG A 468 -21.44 2.06 17.97
N HIS A 469 -21.79 1.46 16.84
CA HIS A 469 -22.24 0.07 16.78
C HIS A 469 -21.21 -0.89 17.41
N TRP A 470 -19.92 -0.76 17.08
CA TRP A 470 -18.91 -1.62 17.68
C TRP A 470 -18.74 -1.46 19.19
N ASN A 471 -18.90 -0.24 19.72
CA ASN A 471 -18.90 -0.02 21.16
C ASN A 471 -20.13 -0.64 21.86
N GLU A 472 -21.28 -0.65 21.20
CA GLU A 472 -22.50 -1.32 21.69
C GLU A 472 -22.37 -2.85 21.67
N VAL A 473 -21.79 -3.41 20.60
CA VAL A 473 -21.59 -4.86 20.46
C VAL A 473 -20.50 -5.38 21.39
N PHE A 474 -19.46 -4.58 21.65
CA PHE A 474 -18.30 -4.98 22.45
C PHE A 474 -18.00 -4.02 23.61
N PRO A 475 -18.92 -3.90 24.59
CA PRO A 475 -18.75 -2.97 25.70
C PRO A 475 -17.48 -3.28 26.50
N GLY A 476 -16.66 -2.26 26.72
CA GLY A 476 -15.39 -2.36 27.46
C GLY A 476 -14.25 -3.05 26.71
N ARG A 477 -14.47 -3.53 25.49
CA ARG A 477 -13.43 -4.19 24.69
C ARG A 477 -12.63 -3.21 23.83
N ILE A 478 -13.23 -2.11 23.40
CA ILE A 478 -12.57 -1.10 22.57
C ILE A 478 -12.08 0.03 23.48
N PHE A 479 -10.77 0.26 23.50
CA PHE A 479 -10.19 1.38 24.23
C PHE A 479 -10.25 2.64 23.35
N GLU A 480 -11.05 3.64 23.75
CA GLU A 480 -11.05 4.93 23.07
C GLU A 480 -9.84 5.76 23.52
N ASN A 481 -8.95 6.09 22.56
CA ASN A 481 -7.79 6.94 22.76
C ASN A 481 -8.01 8.28 22.03
N ARG A 482 -8.41 9.32 22.77
CA ARG A 482 -8.66 10.65 22.21
C ARG A 482 -7.37 11.45 22.08
N TYR A 483 -7.07 11.90 20.87
CA TYR A 483 -5.83 12.59 20.52
C TYR A 483 -5.58 13.82 21.37
N GLU A 484 -6.59 14.67 21.57
CA GLU A 484 -6.48 15.90 22.35
C GLU A 484 -6.12 15.61 23.81
N THR A 485 -6.72 14.57 24.40
CA THR A 485 -6.45 14.15 25.77
C THR A 485 -5.04 13.57 25.91
N LEU A 486 -4.60 12.75 24.95
CA LEU A 486 -3.23 12.22 24.91
C LEU A 486 -2.19 13.34 24.79
N VAL A 487 -2.48 14.36 23.99
CA VAL A 487 -1.57 15.48 23.77
C VAL A 487 -1.55 16.45 24.97
N GLU A 488 -2.63 16.51 25.74
CA GLU A 488 -2.72 17.31 26.95
C GLU A 488 -1.96 16.68 28.13
N ASP A 489 -2.10 15.36 28.32
CA ASP A 489 -1.45 14.59 29.39
C ASP A 489 -0.94 13.25 28.84
N GLN A 490 0.27 13.29 28.29
CA GLN A 490 0.90 12.10 27.70
C GLN A 490 1.06 10.97 28.70
N GLU A 491 1.55 11.28 29.90
CA GLU A 491 1.96 10.26 30.86
C GLU A 491 0.74 9.48 31.36
N ALA A 492 -0.32 10.18 31.79
CA ALA A 492 -1.51 9.52 32.27
C ALA A 492 -2.16 8.65 31.19
N GLN A 493 -2.27 9.16 29.94
CA GLN A 493 -2.88 8.39 28.85
C GLN A 493 -2.00 7.22 28.41
N SER A 494 -0.68 7.38 28.38
CA SER A 494 0.24 6.29 28.05
C SER A 494 0.17 5.17 29.09
N ARG A 495 0.12 5.51 30.38
CA ARG A 495 -0.06 4.52 31.47
C ARG A 495 -1.36 3.73 31.30
N ARG A 496 -2.48 4.40 30.98
CA ARG A 496 -3.77 3.75 30.70
C ARG A 496 -3.71 2.83 29.48
N LEU A 497 -3.00 3.23 28.42
CA LEU A 497 -2.82 2.40 27.23
C LEU A 497 -2.07 1.11 27.57
N ILE A 498 -0.95 1.20 28.28
CA ILE A 498 -0.13 0.03 28.66
C ILE A 498 -0.87 -0.89 29.64
N ASP A 499 -1.60 -0.32 30.60
CA ASP A 499 -2.47 -1.08 31.50
C ASP A 499 -3.58 -1.80 30.72
N TYR A 500 -4.22 -1.14 29.76
CA TYR A 500 -5.19 -1.78 28.87
C TYR A 500 -4.57 -2.94 28.07
N LEU A 501 -3.30 -2.85 27.68
CA LEU A 501 -2.55 -3.96 27.06
C LEU A 501 -2.27 -5.11 28.02
N GLY A 502 -2.48 -4.93 29.33
CA GLY A 502 -2.21 -5.92 30.38
C GLY A 502 -0.72 -6.15 30.59
N LEU A 503 0.07 -5.07 30.51
CA LEU A 503 1.52 -5.09 30.67
C LEU A 503 1.92 -4.17 31.84
N PRO A 504 3.03 -4.44 32.54
CA PRO A 504 3.59 -3.50 33.51
C PRO A 504 3.99 -2.20 32.82
N TRP A 505 4.06 -1.11 33.57
CA TRP A 505 4.53 0.17 33.03
C TRP A 505 6.04 0.15 32.74
N ASP A 506 6.44 0.78 31.63
CA ASP A 506 7.83 1.03 31.26
C ASP A 506 7.99 2.50 30.82
N ASP A 507 8.98 3.21 31.37
CA ASP A 507 9.22 4.63 31.09
C ASP A 507 9.64 4.89 29.63
N ALA A 508 10.11 3.88 28.90
CA ALA A 508 10.42 3.98 27.48
C ALA A 508 9.20 4.45 26.66
N CYS A 509 7.98 4.17 27.10
CA CYS A 509 6.74 4.64 26.46
C CYS A 509 6.61 6.18 26.42
N LEU A 510 7.22 6.91 27.37
CA LEU A 510 7.23 8.38 27.34
C LEU A 510 8.23 8.93 26.33
N ARG A 511 9.27 8.15 26.03
CA ARG A 511 10.38 8.48 25.13
C ARG A 511 10.23 7.82 23.77
N PHE A 512 8.98 7.67 23.29
CA PHE A 512 8.68 6.99 22.02
C PHE A 512 9.44 7.57 20.81
N PHE A 513 9.82 8.84 20.86
CA PHE A 513 10.56 9.54 19.81
C PHE A 513 12.02 9.12 19.70
N ASP A 514 12.59 8.47 20.73
CA ASP A 514 13.96 7.94 20.72
C ASP A 514 14.04 6.56 20.06
N ARG A 515 12.90 5.89 19.82
CA ARG A 515 12.86 4.55 19.25
C ARG A 515 13.47 4.52 17.85
N GLU A 516 14.49 3.69 17.64
CA GLU A 516 15.09 3.45 16.33
C GLU A 516 14.11 2.68 15.40
N GLY A 517 14.20 2.90 14.08
CA GLY A 517 13.28 2.32 13.07
C GLY A 517 12.39 3.36 12.38
N ALA A 518 12.31 3.34 11.07
CA ALA A 518 11.88 4.39 10.14
C ALA A 518 10.36 4.53 9.86
N VAL A 519 9.52 4.89 10.82
CA VAL A 519 8.06 5.08 10.67
C VAL A 519 7.54 5.49 9.25
N THR A 520 6.86 4.57 8.55
CA THR A 520 6.33 4.77 7.18
C THR A 520 4.89 5.30 7.15
N THR A 521 4.71 6.56 7.57
CA THR A 521 3.40 7.25 7.49
C THR A 521 3.59 8.72 7.08
N PRO A 522 2.56 9.40 6.51
CA PRO A 522 2.57 10.85 6.37
C PRO A 522 2.89 11.61 7.69
N SER A 523 2.68 10.96 8.83
CA SER A 523 2.91 11.49 10.18
C SER A 523 4.34 11.27 10.71
N ARG A 524 5.27 10.69 9.93
CA ARG A 524 6.56 10.18 10.43
C ARG A 524 7.38 11.17 11.25
N TRP A 525 7.48 12.42 10.79
CA TRP A 525 8.26 13.45 11.47
C TRP A 525 7.61 13.85 12.82
N GLN A 526 6.28 13.71 12.94
CA GLN A 526 5.54 14.06 14.15
C GLN A 526 5.85 13.14 15.31
N VAL A 527 6.22 11.88 15.03
CA VAL A 527 6.54 10.88 16.05
C VAL A 527 8.04 10.75 16.32
N ARG A 528 8.87 11.58 15.67
CA ARG A 528 10.31 11.71 15.89
C ARG A 528 10.68 12.88 16.80
N GLN A 529 9.70 13.43 17.49
CA GLN A 529 9.88 14.53 18.42
C GLN A 529 8.91 14.36 19.60
N PRO A 530 9.16 15.04 20.73
CA PRO A 530 8.21 15.10 21.83
C PRO A 530 6.82 15.57 21.37
N ILE A 531 5.78 15.13 22.08
CA ILE A 531 4.40 15.54 21.78
C ILE A 531 4.28 17.07 21.80
N TYR A 532 3.58 17.61 20.81
CA TYR A 532 3.37 19.04 20.66
C TYR A 532 1.89 19.36 20.40
N LYS A 533 1.47 20.57 20.79
CA LYS A 533 0.06 21.01 20.75
C LYS A 533 -0.35 21.75 19.47
N SER A 534 0.59 22.09 18.59
CA SER A 534 0.35 22.93 17.39
C SER A 534 -0.53 22.27 16.31
N SER A 535 -0.81 20.97 16.43
CA SER A 535 -1.74 20.26 15.55
C SER A 535 -3.21 20.44 15.96
N VAL A 536 -3.50 20.79 17.21
CA VAL A 536 -4.86 20.93 17.74
C VAL A 536 -5.50 22.23 17.26
N LYS A 537 -6.72 22.15 16.74
CA LYS A 537 -7.46 23.26 16.11
C LYS A 537 -6.74 23.88 14.91
N ARG A 538 -5.91 23.08 14.22
CA ARG A 538 -5.21 23.52 13.00
C ARG A 538 -6.19 23.84 11.86
N TRP A 539 -7.39 23.25 11.88
CA TRP A 539 -8.45 23.54 10.92
C TRP A 539 -8.81 25.03 10.85
N LYS A 540 -8.63 25.79 11.94
CA LYS A 540 -8.92 27.24 11.98
C LYS A 540 -8.13 28.05 10.95
N ASN A 541 -6.98 27.56 10.51
CA ASN A 541 -6.22 28.19 9.43
C ASN A 541 -6.97 28.19 8.09
N TYR A 542 -7.95 27.29 7.92
CA TYR A 542 -8.74 27.12 6.70
C TYR A 542 -10.24 27.32 6.94
N GLU A 543 -10.61 27.99 8.03
CA GLU A 543 -12.01 28.14 8.47
C GLU A 543 -12.93 28.66 7.35
N SER A 544 -12.44 29.60 6.52
CA SER A 544 -13.18 30.13 5.37
C SER A 544 -13.46 29.12 4.26
N GLU A 545 -12.66 28.05 4.17
CA GLU A 545 -12.66 27.11 3.03
C GLU A 545 -13.41 25.81 3.33
N ILE A 546 -13.71 25.54 4.60
CA ILE A 546 -14.17 24.22 5.07
C ILE A 546 -15.67 24.16 5.37
N GLN A 547 -16.44 25.19 5.02
CA GLN A 547 -17.89 25.21 5.25
C GLN A 547 -18.62 23.96 4.73
N PRO A 548 -18.31 23.42 3.52
CA PRO A 548 -18.93 22.18 3.05
C PRO A 548 -18.64 20.95 3.93
N LEU A 549 -17.50 20.94 4.63
CA LEU A 549 -17.14 19.89 5.58
C LEU A 549 -17.95 20.03 6.87
N ILE A 550 -18.04 21.24 7.43
CA ILE A 550 -18.80 21.52 8.66
C ILE A 550 -20.27 21.12 8.47
N GLU A 551 -20.89 21.54 7.37
CA GLU A 551 -22.27 21.16 7.02
C GLU A 551 -22.44 19.65 6.86
N ALA A 552 -21.47 18.97 6.24
CA ALA A 552 -21.52 17.53 6.04
C ALA A 552 -21.30 16.74 7.34
N LEU A 553 -20.51 17.26 8.28
CA LEU A 553 -20.29 16.66 9.59
C LEU A 553 -21.50 16.83 10.51
N GLY A 554 -22.23 17.94 10.42
CA GLY A 554 -23.44 18.20 11.21
C GLY A 554 -23.14 18.23 12.71
N ASP A 555 -23.85 17.41 13.50
CA ASP A 555 -23.71 17.31 14.96
C ASP A 555 -22.32 16.83 15.44
N LEU A 556 -21.47 16.34 14.54
CA LEU A 556 -20.10 15.94 14.86
C LEU A 556 -19.08 17.09 14.75
N ALA A 557 -19.49 18.26 14.24
CA ALA A 557 -18.63 19.43 14.13
C ALA A 557 -18.66 20.24 15.44
N ASP A 558 -17.56 20.26 16.18
CA ASP A 558 -17.36 21.10 17.36
C ASP A 558 -16.57 22.36 16.95
N VAL A 559 -17.31 23.42 16.56
CA VAL A 559 -16.78 24.66 15.95
C VAL A 559 -16.29 25.66 16.99
#